data_AF-A0A3T0DL91-F1
#
_entry.id   AF-A0A3T0DL91-F1
#
_cell.length_a   1.000
_cell.length_b   1.000
_cell.length_c   1.000
_cell.angle_alpha   90.00
_cell.angle_beta   90.00
_cell.angle_gamma   90.00
#
_symmetry.space_group_name_H-M   'P 1'
#
loop_
_entity.id
_entity.type
_entity.pdbx_description
1 polymer ?
#
loop_
_entity_poly.entity_id
_entity_poly.type
_entity_poly.pdbx_seq_one_letter_code
_entity_poly.pdbx_strand_id
1 'polypeptide(L)'
;MILRFCAGILYKFSLTGADNGRVKLGRYQELLRQYLFNSDSLCPPELDVIVLRPIRYANDNGVFAYRAPRDDRASGLNFYRMMLGGVIFFVNLDSRGTASHTLKNEFIKADTNSLKFTIVNAHKFEEYTTPARLVHEGSLSSFLDHVENQT
;
A
#
# COMPACT_ATOMS: atom_id res chain seq x y z
N MET A 1 12.34 3.65 7.66
CA MET A 1 11.51 4.81 7.27
C MET A 1 10.22 4.42 6.55
N ILE A 2 10.26 3.59 5.50
CA ILE A 2 9.04 3.21 4.74
C ILE A 2 7.99 2.43 5.56
N LEU A 3 8.42 1.57 6.48
CA LEU A 3 7.50 0.83 7.38
C LEU A 3 6.69 1.78 8.27
N ARG A 4 7.36 2.76 8.89
CA ARG A 4 6.70 3.80 9.70
C ARG A 4 5.78 4.68 8.87
N PHE A 5 6.16 4.99 7.63
CA PHE A 5 5.28 5.66 6.68
C PHE A 5 4.00 4.85 6.41
N CYS A 6 4.13 3.56 6.06
CA CYS A 6 2.98 2.70 5.79
C CYS A 6 2.10 2.51 7.03
N ALA A 7 2.70 2.30 8.19
CA ALA A 7 2.01 2.24 9.48
C ALA A 7 1.21 3.52 9.73
N GLY A 8 1.79 4.69 9.45
CA GLY A 8 1.13 5.99 9.63
C GLY A 8 -0.12 6.13 8.76
N ILE A 9 -0.03 5.74 7.49
CA ILE A 9 -1.17 5.77 6.57
C ILE A 9 -2.27 4.80 7.04
N LEU A 10 -1.93 3.54 7.38
CA LEU A 10 -2.92 2.59 7.88
C LEU A 10 -3.57 3.05 9.18
N TYR A 11 -2.79 3.57 10.13
CA TYR A 11 -3.31 4.08 11.39
C TYR A 11 -4.26 5.25 11.16
N LYS A 12 -3.89 6.21 10.31
CA LYS A 12 -4.78 7.32 9.92
C LYS A 12 -6.11 6.81 9.37
N PHE A 13 -6.08 5.88 8.41
CA PHE A 13 -7.29 5.30 7.82
C PHE A 13 -8.07 4.37 8.75
N SER A 14 -7.47 3.91 9.84
CA SER A 14 -8.23 3.17 10.87
C SER A 14 -9.12 4.07 11.73
N LEU A 15 -8.81 5.37 11.77
CA LEU A 15 -9.53 6.40 12.54
C LEU A 15 -10.58 7.15 11.72
N THR A 16 -10.64 6.95 10.39
CA THR A 16 -11.61 7.66 9.55
C THR A 16 -13.04 7.10 9.74
N GLY A 17 -14.03 7.89 9.33
CA GLY A 17 -15.43 7.44 9.24
C GLY A 17 -15.61 6.33 8.19
N ALA A 18 -16.65 5.51 8.32
CA ALA A 18 -16.90 4.39 7.41
C ALA A 18 -16.99 4.83 5.93
N ASP A 19 -17.61 5.99 5.69
CA ASP A 19 -17.76 6.57 4.35
C ASP A 19 -16.45 7.11 3.76
N ASN A 20 -15.41 7.25 4.59
CA ASN A 20 -14.10 7.78 4.22
C ASN A 20 -13.03 6.67 4.14
N GLY A 21 -13.43 5.48 3.67
CA GLY A 21 -12.52 4.37 3.39
C GLY A 21 -11.86 3.76 4.63
N ARG A 22 -12.59 3.71 5.77
CA ARG A 22 -12.05 3.18 7.02
C ARG A 22 -11.51 1.76 6.88
N VAL A 23 -10.28 1.54 7.34
CA VAL A 23 -9.67 0.21 7.41
C VAL A 23 -9.84 -0.41 8.80
N LYS A 24 -10.26 -1.68 8.86
CA LYS A 24 -10.49 -2.39 10.11
C LYS A 24 -9.22 -3.15 10.55
N LEU A 25 -8.34 -2.45 11.27
CA LEU A 25 -7.10 -3.03 11.78
C LEU A 25 -7.28 -3.96 13.01
N GLY A 26 -8.40 -3.84 13.73
CA GLY A 26 -8.62 -4.61 14.97
C GLY A 26 -7.49 -4.38 15.99
N ARG A 27 -6.93 -5.47 16.54
CA ARG A 27 -5.83 -5.41 17.52
C ARG A 27 -4.59 -4.68 17.01
N TYR A 28 -4.37 -4.64 15.69
CA TYR A 28 -3.19 -4.00 15.12
C TYR A 28 -3.27 -2.47 15.16
N GLN A 29 -4.43 -1.87 15.39
CA GLN A 29 -4.57 -0.42 15.54
C GLN A 29 -3.72 0.11 16.69
N GLU A 30 -3.76 -0.56 17.84
CA GLU A 30 -2.98 -0.18 19.02
C GLU A 30 -1.48 -0.45 18.83
N LEU A 31 -1.14 -1.57 18.20
CA LEU A 31 0.24 -1.90 17.81
C LEU A 31 0.86 -0.78 16.94
N LEU A 32 0.13 -0.33 15.92
CA LEU A 32 0.58 0.77 15.06
C LEU A 32 0.65 2.10 15.83
N ARG A 33 -0.32 2.39 16.71
CA ARG A 33 -0.28 3.60 17.55
C ARG A 33 0.98 3.65 18.39
N GLN A 34 1.31 2.56 19.08
CA GLN A 34 2.51 2.47 19.91
C GLN A 34 3.77 2.65 19.08
N TYR A 35 3.85 1.96 17.93
CA TYR A 35 5.00 2.12 17.02
C TYR A 35 5.15 3.55 16.49
N LEU A 36 4.06 4.25 16.20
CA LEU A 36 4.11 5.59 15.61
C LEU A 36 4.48 6.67 16.63
N PHE A 37 3.88 6.65 17.81
CA PHE A 37 3.95 7.75 18.78
C PHE A 37 4.94 7.53 19.92
N ASN A 38 5.48 6.31 20.10
CA ASN A 38 6.57 6.07 21.03
C ASN A 38 7.90 6.11 20.26
N SER A 39 8.79 7.03 20.63
CA SER A 39 10.12 7.19 20.03
C SER A 39 11.02 5.98 20.24
N ASP A 40 10.83 5.28 21.36
CA ASP A 40 11.68 4.16 21.78
C ASP A 40 11.14 2.81 21.28
N SER A 41 9.97 2.82 20.63
CA SER A 41 9.35 1.60 20.11
C SER A 41 10.10 1.09 18.88
N LEU A 42 10.52 -0.17 18.95
CA LEU A 42 11.06 -0.92 17.83
C LEU A 42 9.98 -1.17 16.77
N CYS A 43 10.41 -1.41 15.53
CA CYS A 43 9.49 -1.82 14.48
C CYS A 43 8.83 -3.16 14.87
N PRO A 44 7.48 -3.26 14.83
CA PRO A 44 6.80 -4.50 15.16
C PRO A 44 7.22 -5.63 14.21
N PRO A 45 7.44 -6.86 14.72
CA PRO A 45 7.77 -8.01 13.87
C PRO A 45 6.63 -8.41 12.94
N GLU A 46 5.39 -8.00 13.23
CA GLU A 46 4.22 -8.19 12.39
C GLU A 46 4.24 -7.32 11.13
N LEU A 47 4.99 -6.21 11.14
CA LEU A 47 4.96 -5.19 10.11
C LEU A 47 6.01 -5.45 9.04
N ASP A 48 5.56 -5.98 7.91
CA ASP A 48 6.38 -6.11 6.70
C ASP A 48 5.69 -5.39 5.53
N VAL A 49 6.45 -4.94 4.54
CA VAL A 49 5.89 -4.27 3.35
C VAL A 49 6.52 -4.81 2.07
N ILE A 50 5.70 -5.05 1.04
CA ILE A 50 6.15 -5.16 -0.35
C ILE A 50 5.80 -3.87 -1.08
N VAL A 51 6.74 -3.37 -1.88
CA VAL A 51 6.54 -2.20 -2.75
C VAL A 51 6.63 -2.65 -4.20
N LEU A 52 5.59 -2.41 -4.98
CA LEU A 52 5.55 -2.72 -6.40
C LEU A 52 5.46 -1.44 -7.21
N ARG A 53 6.25 -1.34 -8.28
CA ARG A 53 6.15 -0.27 -9.28
C ARG A 53 5.50 -0.81 -10.54
N PRO A 54 4.18 -0.62 -10.74
CA PRO A 54 3.53 -0.95 -12.00
C PRO A 54 4.02 -0.02 -13.12
N ILE A 55 4.41 -0.58 -14.26
CA ILE A 55 4.74 0.15 -15.48
C ILE A 55 4.01 -0.47 -16.69
N ARG A 56 3.65 0.35 -17.68
CA ARG A 56 3.06 -0.11 -18.95
C ARG A 56 4.11 -0.49 -19.99
N TYR A 57 5.16 0.32 -20.09
CA TYR A 57 6.28 0.19 -21.02
C TYR A 57 7.56 0.71 -20.38
N ALA A 58 8.71 0.42 -21.00
CA ALA A 58 9.99 0.94 -20.53
C ALA A 58 9.94 2.48 -20.48
N ASN A 59 10.32 3.07 -19.33
CA ASN A 59 10.28 4.52 -19.05
C ASN A 59 8.89 5.14 -18.83
N ASP A 60 7.90 4.33 -18.45
CA ASP A 60 6.60 4.85 -18.02
C ASP A 60 6.70 5.59 -16.67
N ASN A 61 6.78 6.92 -16.73
CA ASN A 61 6.80 7.81 -15.58
C ASN A 61 5.40 8.36 -15.24
N GLY A 62 4.36 7.97 -15.99
CA GLY A 62 3.04 8.62 -15.93
C GLY A 62 1.97 7.88 -15.13
N VAL A 63 2.29 6.75 -14.49
CA VAL A 63 1.30 6.04 -13.66
C VAL A 63 1.25 6.71 -12.29
N PHE A 64 0.47 7.78 -12.17
CA PHE A 64 0.15 8.39 -10.89
C PHE A 64 -1.31 8.12 -10.58
N ALA A 65 -1.55 7.28 -9.57
CA ALA A 65 -2.86 7.10 -8.99
C ALA A 65 -2.71 7.07 -7.48
N TYR A 66 -3.69 7.68 -6.81
CA TYR A 66 -3.86 7.53 -5.38
C TYR A 66 -4.96 6.52 -5.12
N ARG A 67 -4.72 5.62 -4.18
CA ARG A 67 -5.75 4.73 -3.66
C ARG A 67 -5.62 4.59 -2.16
N ALA A 68 -6.71 4.95 -1.48
CA ALA A 68 -6.85 4.74 -0.05
C ALA A 68 -6.57 3.27 0.31
N PRO A 69 -5.98 3.02 1.49
CA PRO A 69 -5.77 1.67 1.96
C PRO A 69 -7.08 0.88 2.04
N ARG A 70 -6.99 -0.42 1.70
CA ARG A 70 -8.09 -1.37 1.84
C ARG A 70 -7.58 -2.72 2.32
N ASP A 71 -8.47 -3.50 2.90
CA ASP A 71 -8.21 -4.90 3.21
C ASP A 71 -7.92 -5.68 1.92
N ASP A 72 -6.82 -6.43 1.89
CA ASP A 72 -6.44 -7.30 0.75
C ASP A 72 -5.97 -8.67 1.24
N ARG A 73 -6.70 -9.21 2.22
CA ARG A 73 -6.36 -10.46 2.92
C ARG A 73 -6.18 -11.60 1.92
N ALA A 74 -5.02 -12.23 1.95
CA ALA A 74 -4.65 -13.30 1.03
C ALA A 74 -3.87 -14.39 1.77
N SER A 75 -4.11 -15.66 1.44
CA SER A 75 -3.40 -16.81 2.01
C SER A 75 -3.41 -16.85 3.55
N GLY A 76 -4.52 -16.36 4.13
CA GLY A 76 -4.70 -16.21 5.56
C GLY A 76 -3.99 -14.99 6.18
N LEU A 77 -3.09 -14.31 5.47
CA LEU A 77 -2.32 -13.17 5.98
C LEU A 77 -3.14 -11.87 6.00
N ASN A 78 -2.84 -11.03 6.99
CA ASN A 78 -3.46 -9.71 7.15
C ASN A 78 -2.76 -8.67 6.28
N PHE A 79 -3.07 -8.69 4.99
CA PHE A 79 -2.59 -7.71 4.03
C PHE A 79 -3.54 -6.51 3.88
N TYR A 80 -2.92 -5.36 3.68
CA TYR A 80 -3.58 -4.11 3.31
C TYR A 80 -2.90 -3.54 2.07
N ARG A 81 -3.70 -3.16 1.08
CA ARG A 81 -3.21 -2.60 -0.18
C ARG A 81 -3.52 -1.12 -0.27
N MET A 82 -2.54 -0.33 -0.67
CA MET A 82 -2.70 1.10 -0.98
C MET A 82 -1.83 1.48 -2.16
N MET A 83 -2.16 2.59 -2.83
CA MET A 83 -1.34 3.13 -3.91
C MET A 83 -1.07 4.60 -3.69
N LEU A 84 0.19 4.99 -3.83
CA LEU A 84 0.61 6.38 -3.74
C LEU A 84 1.84 6.61 -4.61
N GLY A 85 1.88 7.73 -5.34
CA GLY A 85 3.06 8.12 -6.11
C GLY A 85 3.45 7.11 -7.20
N GLY A 86 2.48 6.36 -7.72
CA GLY A 86 2.73 5.36 -8.76
C GLY A 86 3.30 4.02 -8.29
N VAL A 87 3.35 3.80 -6.97
CA VAL A 87 3.73 2.51 -6.40
C VAL A 87 2.60 1.93 -5.55
N ILE A 88 2.47 0.61 -5.60
CA ILE A 88 1.51 -0.16 -4.82
C ILE A 88 2.23 -0.72 -3.61
N PHE A 89 1.67 -0.48 -2.43
CA PHE A 89 2.15 -1.04 -1.18
C PHE A 89 1.24 -2.17 -0.75
N PHE A 90 1.84 -3.31 -0.42
CA PHE A 90 1.19 -4.40 0.30
C PHE A 90 1.79 -4.46 1.70
N VAL A 91 1.02 -4.02 2.69
CA VAL A 91 1.42 -4.00 4.10
C VAL A 91 0.90 -5.27 4.76
N ASN A 92 1.80 -6.12 5.24
CA ASN A 92 1.47 -7.24 6.10
C ASN A 92 1.47 -6.78 7.57
N LEU A 93 0.45 -7.16 8.34
CA LEU A 93 0.40 -7.02 9.80
C LEU A 93 0.24 -8.37 10.49
N ASP A 94 0.65 -9.47 9.86
CA ASP A 94 0.46 -10.81 10.39
C ASP A 94 1.65 -11.30 11.22
N SER A 95 1.38 -11.75 12.44
CA SER A 95 2.38 -12.28 13.38
C SER A 95 3.01 -13.60 12.96
N ARG A 96 2.42 -14.35 12.02
CA ARG A 96 3.08 -15.54 11.45
C ARG A 96 4.26 -15.18 10.56
N GLY A 97 4.41 -13.90 10.23
CA GLY A 97 5.45 -13.40 9.35
C GLY A 97 5.25 -13.87 7.91
N THR A 98 6.30 -13.68 7.12
CA THR A 98 6.26 -13.78 5.66
C THR A 98 7.23 -14.82 5.10
N ALA A 99 7.85 -15.62 5.98
CA ALA A 99 8.90 -16.57 5.61
C ALA A 99 8.44 -17.69 4.66
N SER A 100 7.18 -18.11 4.75
CA SER A 100 6.57 -19.12 3.87
C SER A 100 5.91 -18.52 2.62
N HIS A 101 5.88 -17.19 2.50
CA HIS A 101 5.24 -16.52 1.37
C HIS A 101 6.12 -16.62 0.11
N THR A 102 5.49 -16.77 -1.06
CA THR A 102 6.20 -16.86 -2.35
C THR A 102 7.10 -15.66 -2.61
N LEU A 103 6.71 -14.48 -2.12
CA LEU A 103 7.47 -13.22 -2.24
C LEU A 103 8.33 -12.88 -1.01
N LYS A 104 8.73 -13.87 -0.20
CA LYS A 104 9.49 -13.66 1.06
C LYS A 104 10.71 -12.74 0.93
N ASN A 105 11.39 -12.76 -0.21
CA ASN A 105 12.61 -11.96 -0.47
C ASN A 105 12.33 -10.50 -0.84
N GLU A 106 11.08 -10.19 -1.24
CA GLU A 106 10.65 -8.85 -1.63
C GLU A 106 10.15 -8.03 -0.44
N PHE A 107 9.93 -8.67 0.72
CA PHE A 107 9.50 -7.96 1.92
C PHE A 107 10.62 -7.08 2.46
N ILE A 108 10.25 -5.83 2.72
CA ILE A 108 10.98 -4.90 3.55
C ILE A 108 10.57 -5.18 5.00
N LYS A 109 11.56 -5.48 5.82
CA LYS A 109 11.45 -5.80 7.24
C LYS A 109 12.17 -4.76 8.08
N ALA A 110 12.07 -4.88 9.41
CA ALA A 110 12.71 -3.97 10.36
C ALA A 110 14.22 -3.81 10.14
N ASP A 111 14.91 -4.88 9.77
CA ASP A 111 16.35 -4.98 9.52
C ASP A 111 16.78 -4.69 8.07
N THR A 112 15.82 -4.33 7.21
CA THR A 112 16.11 -4.07 5.80
C THR A 112 16.71 -2.66 5.61
N ASN A 113 17.98 -2.61 5.23
CA ASN A 113 18.76 -1.36 5.12
C ASN A 113 18.52 -0.55 3.83
N SER A 114 17.78 -1.08 2.86
CA SER A 114 17.56 -0.44 1.56
C SER A 114 16.10 -0.55 1.14
N LEU A 115 15.55 0.53 0.56
CA LEU A 115 14.25 0.47 -0.08
C LEU A 115 14.33 -0.46 -1.31
N LYS A 116 13.55 -1.55 -1.28
CA LYS A 116 13.38 -2.47 -2.41
C LYS A 116 12.02 -2.22 -3.05
N PHE A 117 11.96 -2.26 -4.37
CA PHE A 117 10.69 -2.34 -5.08
C PHE A 117 10.81 -3.26 -6.29
N THR A 118 9.74 -3.97 -6.59
CA THR A 118 9.68 -4.87 -7.74
C THR A 118 8.94 -4.17 -8.88
N ILE A 119 9.53 -4.13 -10.07
CA ILE A 119 8.84 -3.65 -11.26
C ILE A 119 7.87 -4.73 -11.74
N VAL A 120 6.62 -4.34 -11.98
CA VAL A 120 5.56 -5.26 -12.40
C VAL A 120 4.79 -4.69 -13.59
N ASN A 121 4.15 -5.58 -14.34
CA ASN A 121 3.27 -5.15 -15.44
C ASN A 121 2.00 -4.50 -14.88
N ALA A 122 1.75 -3.24 -15.22
CA ALA A 122 0.60 -2.46 -14.75
C ALA A 122 -0.75 -3.12 -15.09
N HIS A 123 -0.85 -3.85 -16.21
CA HIS A 123 -2.10 -4.53 -16.63
C HIS A 123 -2.56 -5.64 -15.68
N LYS A 124 -1.73 -6.05 -14.72
CA LYS A 124 -2.09 -7.04 -13.69
C LYS A 124 -2.79 -6.44 -12.46
N PHE A 125 -2.87 -5.11 -12.35
CA PHE A 125 -3.35 -4.43 -11.15
C PHE A 125 -4.57 -3.56 -11.44
N GLU A 126 -5.61 -3.70 -10.63
CA GLU A 126 -6.86 -2.96 -10.78
C GLU A 126 -6.69 -1.45 -10.59
N GLU A 127 -5.70 -1.05 -9.80
CA GLU A 127 -5.25 0.35 -9.63
C GLU A 127 -4.99 1.03 -10.97
N TYR A 128 -4.54 0.25 -11.95
CA TYR A 128 -4.28 0.73 -13.30
C TYR A 128 -5.44 0.39 -14.25
N THR A 129 -5.93 -0.86 -14.24
CA THR A 129 -6.90 -1.29 -15.25
C THR A 129 -8.27 -0.65 -15.09
N THR A 130 -8.73 -0.38 -13.86
CA THR A 130 -10.06 0.21 -13.63
C THR A 130 -10.10 1.64 -14.14
N PRO A 131 -9.15 2.52 -13.75
CA PRO A 131 -9.14 3.87 -14.28
C PRO A 131 -8.83 3.91 -15.79
N ALA A 132 -7.94 3.06 -16.30
CA ALA A 132 -7.66 2.99 -17.74
C ALA A 132 -8.88 2.61 -18.59
N ARG A 133 -9.86 1.89 -18.03
CA ARG A 133 -11.14 1.60 -18.72
C ARG A 133 -12.11 2.78 -18.71
N LEU A 134 -12.00 3.68 -17.75
CA LEU A 134 -12.85 4.86 -17.61
C LEU A 134 -12.35 6.05 -18.44
N VAL A 135 -11.06 6.05 -18.77
CA VAL A 135 -10.46 7.05 -19.65
C VAL A 135 -10.87 6.75 -21.09
N HIS A 136 -11.80 7.53 -21.64
CA HIS A 136 -12.19 7.38 -23.04
C HIS A 136 -11.31 8.16 -24.03
N GLU A 137 -10.46 9.08 -23.57
CA GLU A 137 -9.39 9.72 -24.35
C GLU A 137 -8.53 10.57 -23.39
N GLY A 138 -7.20 10.37 -23.35
CA GLY A 138 -6.28 11.16 -22.51
C GLY A 138 -5.37 10.34 -21.56
N SER A 139 -4.59 11.03 -20.72
CA SER A 139 -3.70 10.39 -19.75
C SER A 139 -4.47 10.00 -18.48
N LEU A 140 -4.10 8.87 -17.87
CA LEU A 140 -4.79 8.37 -16.68
C LEU A 140 -4.74 9.37 -15.51
N SER A 141 -3.58 9.98 -15.27
CA SER A 141 -3.43 10.99 -14.23
C SER A 141 -4.40 12.16 -14.43
N SER A 142 -4.54 12.64 -15.68
CA SER A 142 -5.46 13.72 -16.02
C SER A 142 -6.92 13.38 -15.71
N PHE A 143 -7.34 12.12 -15.88
CA PHE A 143 -8.70 11.69 -15.53
C PHE A 143 -8.92 11.66 -14.01
N LEU A 144 -7.95 11.15 -13.24
CA LEU A 144 -8.06 11.10 -11.77
C LEU A 144 -8.13 12.49 -11.15
N ASP A 145 -7.36 13.46 -11.68
CA ASP A 145 -7.42 14.87 -11.26
C ASP A 145 -8.80 15.51 -11.51
N HIS A 146 -9.54 15.08 -12.54
CA HIS A 146 -10.88 15.61 -12.83
C HIS A 146 -11.96 15.05 -11.90
N VAL A 147 -11.81 13.81 -11.45
CA VAL A 147 -12.78 13.16 -10.55
C VAL A 147 -12.74 13.77 -9.14
N GLU A 148 -11.57 14.19 -8.65
CA GLU A 148 -11.46 14.88 -7.34
C GLU A 148 -12.15 16.25 -7.30
N ASN A 149 -12.36 16.91 -8.43
CA ASN A 149 -13.00 18.23 -8.50
C ASN A 149 -14.54 18.18 -8.58
N GLN A 150 -15.16 17.00 -8.59
CA GLN A 150 -16.61 16.82 -8.71
C GLN A 150 -17.27 16.15 -7.50
N THR A 151 -16.52 15.93 -6.41
CA THR A 151 -16.99 15.47 -5.10
C THR A 151 -16.61 16.46 -4.02
#